data_AF-A0A165P9U7-F1
#
_entry.id   AF-A0A165P9U7-F1
#
_cell.length_a   1.000
_cell.length_b   1.000
_cell.length_c   1.000
_cell.angle_alpha   90.00
_cell.angle_beta   90.00
_cell.angle_gamma   90.00
#
_symmetry.space_group_name_H-M   'P 1'
#
loop_
_entity.id
_entity.type
_entity.pdbx_description
1 polymer ?
#
loop_
_entity_poly.entity_id
_entity_poly.type
_entity_poly.pdbx_seq_one_letter_code
_entity_poly.pdbx_strand_id
1 'polypeptide(L)'
;MKLNETLDKCPPCPPCALVCKYSNPDPTLRDLSYGTLLLCHAGGPDDLLVIDIHNIVSVVAMIPHRPEIPNQPIQDRFFLVEKPGLSMDVLGGYSENNHAT
;
A
#
# COMPACT_ATOMS: atom_id res chain seq x y z
N MET A 1 25.49 -10.41 -9.23
CA MET A 1 24.53 -10.67 -10.32
C MET A 1 24.87 -9.70 -11.45
N LYS A 2 25.50 -10.16 -12.54
CA LYS A 2 25.75 -9.29 -13.69
C LYS A 2 24.47 -9.26 -14.52
N LEU A 3 23.81 -8.11 -14.59
CA LEU A 3 22.74 -7.88 -15.57
C LEU A 3 23.36 -8.09 -16.96
N ASN A 4 22.73 -8.96 -17.75
CA ASN A 4 23.28 -9.38 -19.03
C ASN A 4 23.37 -8.19 -20.01
N GLU A 5 24.43 -8.15 -20.82
CA GLU A 5 24.65 -7.14 -21.86
C GLU A 5 23.76 -7.38 -23.10
N THR A 6 22.75 -8.25 -22.98
CA THR A 6 21.79 -8.59 -24.05
C THR A 6 20.47 -7.84 -23.94
N LEU A 7 20.29 -7.00 -22.91
CA LEU A 7 19.08 -6.16 -22.76
C LEU A 7 18.89 -5.16 -23.92
N ASP A 8 19.97 -4.77 -24.60
CA ASP A 8 19.94 -3.81 -25.72
C ASP A 8 19.22 -4.33 -26.98
N LYS A 9 18.90 -5.63 -27.03
CA LYS A 9 18.15 -6.24 -28.14
C LYS A 9 16.72 -6.63 -27.75
N CYS A 10 16.26 -6.22 -26.57
CA CYS A 10 14.89 -6.47 -26.16
C CYS A 10 13.95 -5.56 -27.01
N PRO A 11 12.91 -6.10 -27.66
CA PRO A 11 11.83 -5.25 -28.16
C PRO A 11 11.30 -4.37 -27.00
N PRO A 12 10.74 -3.18 -27.25
CA PRO A 12 10.29 -2.29 -26.20
C PRO A 12 9.36 -3.07 -25.27
N CYS A 13 9.86 -3.40 -24.09
CA CYS A 13 9.08 -4.10 -23.09
C CYS A 13 8.02 -3.12 -22.61
N PRO A 14 6.76 -3.55 -22.46
CA PRO A 14 5.76 -2.71 -21.83
C PRO A 14 6.30 -2.31 -20.44
N PRO A 15 6.01 -1.08 -19.99
CA PRO A 15 6.48 -0.63 -18.70
C PRO A 15 5.92 -1.55 -17.59
N CYS A 16 6.83 -2.11 -16.79
CA CYS A 16 6.50 -3.04 -15.73
C CYS A 16 6.98 -2.51 -14.38
N ALA A 17 6.29 -2.91 -13.32
CA ALA A 17 6.71 -2.71 -11.93
C ALA A 17 7.01 -4.05 -11.27
N LEU A 18 8.11 -4.11 -10.52
CA LEU A 18 8.36 -5.19 -9.56
C LEU A 18 7.74 -4.79 -8.22
N VAL A 19 6.83 -5.60 -7.72
CA VAL A 19 6.15 -5.39 -6.44
C VAL A 19 6.35 -6.60 -5.52
N CYS A 20 6.28 -6.40 -4.21
CA CYS A 20 6.21 -7.46 -3.23
C CYS A 20 4.83 -7.43 -2.56
N LYS A 21 4.09 -8.53 -2.65
CA LYS A 21 2.72 -8.59 -2.13
C LYS A 21 2.74 -8.81 -0.62
N TYR A 22 2.05 -7.95 0.13
CA TYR A 22 1.79 -8.17 1.55
C TYR A 22 0.86 -9.36 1.76
N SER A 23 0.94 -10.01 2.92
CA SER A 23 0.01 -11.07 3.28
C SER A 23 -1.44 -10.57 3.33
N ASN A 24 -2.40 -11.50 3.41
CA ASN A 24 -3.76 -11.12 3.78
C ASN A 24 -3.77 -10.48 5.18
N PRO A 25 -4.69 -9.53 5.46
CA PRO A 25 -4.82 -8.92 6.77
C PRO A 25 -5.14 -9.94 7.86
N ASP A 26 -4.64 -9.70 9.08
CA ASP A 26 -4.99 -10.50 10.26
C ASP A 26 -6.52 -10.44 10.50
N PRO A 27 -7.24 -11.58 10.40
CA PRO A 27 -8.69 -11.57 10.47
C PRO A 27 -9.19 -11.14 11.85
N THR A 28 -8.47 -11.48 12.93
CA THR A 28 -8.88 -11.16 14.30
C THR A 28 -8.89 -9.66 14.52
N LEU A 29 -7.82 -8.98 14.11
CA LEU A 29 -7.73 -7.52 14.26
C LEU A 29 -8.66 -6.78 13.32
N ARG A 30 -8.86 -7.29 12.11
CA ARG A 30 -9.84 -6.75 11.17
C ARG A 30 -11.24 -6.78 11.80
N ASP A 31 -11.63 -7.90 12.40
CA ASP A 31 -12.96 -8.06 12.99
C ASP A 31 -13.13 -7.20 14.25
N LEU A 32 -12.13 -7.20 15.14
CA LEU A 32 -12.14 -6.36 16.36
C LEU A 32 -12.18 -4.86 16.06
N SER A 33 -11.61 -4.43 14.95
CA SER A 33 -11.60 -3.04 14.50
C SER A 33 -12.75 -2.67 13.56
N TYR A 34 -13.72 -3.57 13.35
CA TYR A 34 -14.83 -3.38 12.40
C TYR A 34 -14.35 -3.01 10.98
N GLY A 35 -13.23 -3.58 10.54
CA GLY A 35 -12.63 -3.32 9.24
C GLY A 35 -11.74 -2.07 9.15
N THR A 36 -11.57 -1.33 10.24
CA THR A 36 -10.76 -0.11 10.26
C THR A 36 -9.26 -0.40 10.14
N LEU A 37 -8.78 -1.49 10.76
CA LEU A 37 -7.36 -1.83 10.80
C LEU A 37 -7.09 -3.06 9.93
N LEU A 38 -6.42 -2.86 8.80
CA LEU A 38 -5.91 -3.92 7.95
C LEU A 38 -4.42 -4.09 8.18
N LEU A 39 -4.06 -5.07 9.01
CA LEU A 39 -2.68 -5.34 9.41
C LEU A 39 -2.13 -6.57 8.71
N CYS A 40 -1.05 -6.42 7.96
CA CYS A 40 -0.43 -7.47 7.14
C CYS A 40 1.04 -7.72 7.54
N HIS A 41 1.56 -8.88 7.16
CA HIS A 41 3.00 -9.14 7.15
C HIS A 41 3.61 -8.68 5.82
N ALA A 42 4.87 -8.25 5.85
CA ALA A 42 5.64 -8.05 4.63
C ALA A 42 5.75 -9.39 3.86
N GLY A 43 5.67 -9.31 2.53
CA GLY A 43 5.89 -10.46 1.66
C GLY A 43 7.35 -10.91 1.64
N GLY A 44 7.56 -12.16 1.27
CA GLY A 44 8.87 -12.76 1.07
C GLY A 44 9.30 -12.80 -0.40
N PRO A 45 10.41 -13.50 -0.70
CA PRO A 45 10.89 -13.70 -2.07
C PRO A 45 9.85 -14.35 -3.01
N ASP A 46 9.01 -15.23 -2.48
CA ASP A 46 7.96 -15.93 -3.22
C ASP A 46 6.73 -15.04 -3.50
N ASP A 47 6.65 -13.86 -2.85
CA ASP A 47 5.58 -12.87 -3.03
C ASP A 47 5.96 -11.75 -4.01
N LEU A 48 7.11 -11.86 -4.66
CA LEU A 48 7.57 -10.93 -5.69
C LEU A 48 6.82 -11.16 -7.00
N LEU A 49 6.23 -10.11 -7.54
CA LEU A 49 5.43 -10.15 -8.76
C LEU A 49 5.88 -9.05 -9.72
N VAL A 50 5.87 -9.35 -11.01
CA VAL A 50 6.01 -8.34 -12.07
C VAL A 50 4.63 -8.05 -12.62
N ILE A 51 4.21 -6.79 -12.56
CA ILE A 51 2.91 -6.33 -13.06
C ILE A 51 3.10 -5.26 -14.13
N ASP A 52 2.16 -5.17 -15.07
CA ASP A 52 2.03 -4.02 -15.96
C ASP A 52 1.70 -2.78 -15.13
N ILE A 53 2.42 -1.67 -15.33
CA ILE A 53 2.16 -0.43 -14.57
C ILE A 53 0.74 0.10 -14.78
N HIS A 54 0.12 -0.19 -15.92
CA HIS A 54 -1.24 0.26 -16.22
C HIS A 54 -2.31 -0.47 -15.39
N ASN A 55 -1.94 -1.58 -14.72
CA ASN A 55 -2.81 -2.25 -13.75
C ASN A 55 -2.76 -1.62 -12.35
N ILE A 56 -1.88 -0.63 -12.10
CA ILE A 56 -1.81 0.08 -10.82
C ILE A 56 -2.89 1.15 -10.80
N VAL A 57 -3.96 0.91 -10.05
CA VAL A 57 -5.10 1.85 -9.94
C VAL A 57 -4.83 2.98 -8.95
N SER A 58 -4.06 2.71 -7.88
CA SER A 58 -3.77 3.67 -6.82
C SER A 58 -2.51 3.25 -6.04
N VAL A 59 -1.90 4.19 -5.32
CA VAL A 59 -0.79 3.95 -4.40
C VAL A 59 -1.22 4.37 -2.99
N VAL A 60 -0.97 3.49 -2.04
CA VAL A 60 -1.34 3.66 -0.63
C VAL A 60 -0.11 3.57 0.26
N ALA A 61 -0.20 4.12 1.47
CA ALA A 61 0.87 4.00 2.45
C ALA A 61 0.66 2.75 3.32
N MET A 62 1.70 1.91 3.39
CA MET A 62 1.78 0.79 4.33
C MET A 62 2.72 1.21 5.47
N ILE A 63 2.16 1.43 6.65
CA ILE A 63 2.90 2.00 7.78
C ILE A 63 3.46 0.87 8.66
N PRO A 64 4.78 0.84 8.91
CA PRO A 64 5.37 -0.13 9.83
C PRO A 64 4.77 -0.01 11.23
N HIS A 65 4.48 -1.15 11.86
CA HIS A 65 3.83 -1.25 13.15
C HIS A 65 4.26 -2.52 13.87
N ARG A 66 4.31 -2.47 15.21
CA ARG A 66 4.66 -3.61 16.08
C ARG A 66 3.63 -3.74 17.21
N PRO A 67 2.40 -4.22 16.91
CA PRO A 67 1.37 -4.34 17.93
C PRO A 67 1.63 -5.52 18.86
N GLU A 68 1.23 -5.33 20.11
CA GLU A 68 1.00 -6.44 21.04
C GLU A 68 -0.39 -7.01 20.80
N ILE A 69 -0.45 -8.23 20.27
CA ILE A 69 -1.71 -8.95 20.02
C ILE A 69 -1.79 -10.11 21.02
N PRO A 70 -2.90 -10.26 21.77
CA PRO A 70 -3.03 -11.35 22.73
C PRO A 70 -2.78 -12.72 22.09
N ASN A 71 -1.97 -13.56 22.75
CA ASN A 71 -1.60 -14.91 22.30
C ASN A 71 -0.83 -14.97 20.97
N GLN A 72 -0.26 -13.86 20.50
CA GLN A 72 0.62 -13.84 19.32
C GLN A 72 1.98 -13.22 19.65
N PRO A 73 3.05 -13.64 18.98
CA PRO A 73 4.35 -12.99 19.12
C PRO A 73 4.30 -11.55 18.58
N ILE A 74 5.02 -10.64 19.24
CA ILE A 74 5.28 -9.30 18.73
C ILE A 74 6.15 -9.44 17.47
N GLN A 75 5.66 -8.90 16.36
CA GLN A 75 6.32 -8.99 15.07
C GLN A 75 6.15 -7.69 14.29
N ASP A 76 7.09 -7.44 13.38
CA ASP A 76 6.96 -6.39 12.38
C ASP A 76 5.77 -6.67 11.47
N ARG A 77 4.85 -5.72 11.44
CA ARG A 77 3.65 -5.75 10.61
C ARG A 77 3.47 -4.38 9.97
N PHE A 78 2.58 -4.31 9.01
CA PHE A 78 2.31 -3.09 8.25
C PHE A 78 0.81 -2.92 8.15
N PHE A 79 0.30 -1.75 8.49
CA PHE A 79 -1.12 -1.47 8.29
C PHE A 79 -1.34 -0.51 7.15
N LEU A 80 -2.45 -0.72 6.46
CA LEU A 80 -2.89 0.18 5.42
C LEU A 80 -3.37 1.49 6.05
N VAL A 81 -2.81 2.59 5.60
CA VAL A 81 -3.41 3.91 5.77
C VAL A 81 -3.93 4.34 4.41
N GLU A 82 -5.24 4.27 4.24
CA GLU A 82 -5.88 5.12 3.25
C GLU A 82 -5.58 6.55 3.71
N LYS A 83 -4.93 7.37 2.86
CA LYS A 83 -4.83 8.81 3.13
C LYS A 83 -6.29 9.23 3.37
N PRO A 84 -6.69 9.63 4.60
CA PRO A 84 -8.03 10.13 4.76
C PRO A 84 -8.10 11.30 3.79
N GLY A 85 -8.95 11.18 2.78
CA GLY A 85 -9.43 12.29 2.00
C GLY A 85 -10.27 13.18 2.90
N LEU A 86 -9.72 13.56 4.06
CA LEU A 86 -10.19 14.69 4.80
C LEU A 86 -9.93 15.85 3.84
N SER A 87 -10.98 16.18 3.10
CA SER A 87 -11.35 17.54 2.77
C SER A 87 -11.10 18.37 4.03
N MET A 88 -9.86 18.82 4.20
CA MET A 88 -9.47 19.76 5.24
C MET A 88 -10.27 21.05 5.06
N ASP A 89 -10.78 21.29 3.85
CA ASP A 89 -11.68 22.38 3.50
C ASP A 89 -12.99 22.33 4.31
N VAL A 90 -13.59 21.14 4.47
CA VAL A 90 -14.88 20.99 5.19
C VAL A 90 -14.71 21.06 6.71
N LEU A 91 -13.62 20.52 7.27
CA LEU A 91 -13.40 20.57 8.72
C LEU A 91 -12.78 21.91 9.19
N GLY A 92 -12.07 22.61 8.31
CA GLY A 92 -11.48 23.93 8.58
C GLY A 92 -12.43 25.12 8.35
N GLY A 93 -13.64 24.87 7.83
CA GLY A 93 -14.64 25.91 7.58
C GLY A 93 -14.26 26.87 6.44
N TYR A 94 -13.42 26.44 5.49
CA TYR A 94 -13.05 27.29 4.36
C TYR A 94 -14.10 27.17 3.25
N SER A 95 -15.12 28.05 3.29
CA SER A 95 -15.95 28.31 2.13
C SER A 95 -15.15 29.19 1.16
N GLU A 96 -14.78 28.65 0.00
CA GLU A 96 -14.38 29.46 -1.14
C GLU A 96 -15.55 30.39 -1.50
N ASN A 97 -15.49 31.64 -1.03
CA ASN A 97 -16.36 32.69 -1.53
C ASN A 97 -15.86 33.05 -2.93
N ASN A 98 -16.38 32.35 -3.93
CA ASN A 98 -16.19 32.68 -5.33
C ASN A 98 -17.04 33.93 -5.65
N HIS A 99 -16.63 35.09 -5.15
CA HIS A 99 -17.11 36.37 -5.63
C HIS A 99 -16.32 36.71 -6.90
N ALA A 100 -16.83 36.23 -8.03
CA ALA A 100 -16.55 36.86 -9.31
C ALA A 100 -17.07 38.30 -9.23
N THR A 101 -16.16 39.28 -9.33
CA THR A 101 -16.47 40.65 -9.74
C THR A 101 -15.48 41.05 -10.81
#